data_AF-A0A6J1CPJ0-F1
#
_entry.id   AF-A0A6J1CPJ0-F1
#
_cell.length_a   1.000
_cell.length_b   1.000
_cell.length_c   1.000
_cell.angle_alpha   90.00
_cell.angle_beta   90.00
_cell.angle_gamma   90.00
#
_symmetry.space_group_name_H-M   'P 1'
#
loop_
_entity.id
_entity.type
_entity.pdbx_description
1 polymer ?
#
loop_
_entity_poly.entity_id
_entity_poly.type
_entity_poly.pdbx_seq_one_letter_code
_entity_poly.pdbx_strand_id
1 'polypeptide(L)'
;MGHKEEKEAKKEAFRKYLESNGVVDAFTKVLVALYEQNDKPSSALEFIQQRLGGPSVAEYEKLQSEVADLRVKYDELLSTHKETCKELEELKSSHNVAVSSTRDTTDGEDDNDKL
;
A
#
# COMPACT_ATOMS: atom_id res chain seq x y z
N MET A 1 19.68 11.66 -48.91
CA MET A 1 19.15 10.26 -48.99
C MET A 1 19.16 9.59 -47.61
N GLY A 2 20.28 9.62 -46.86
CA GLY A 2 20.43 8.87 -45.59
C GLY A 2 19.43 9.16 -44.45
N HIS A 3 18.92 10.39 -44.29
CA HIS A 3 17.93 10.67 -43.23
C HIS A 3 16.57 9.96 -43.43
N LYS A 4 16.20 9.63 -44.67
CA LYS A 4 14.96 8.88 -44.93
C LYS A 4 15.14 7.40 -44.60
N GLU A 5 16.27 6.83 -45.00
CA GLU A 5 16.65 5.45 -44.70
C GLU A 5 16.80 5.22 -43.18
N GLU A 6 17.40 6.16 -42.46
CA GLU A 6 17.53 6.08 -41.00
C GLU A 6 16.16 6.10 -40.29
N LYS A 7 15.22 6.93 -40.76
CA LYS A 7 13.84 6.97 -40.22
C LYS A 7 13.10 5.66 -40.46
N GLU A 8 13.22 5.09 -41.66
CA GLU A 8 12.56 3.82 -41.98
C GLU A 8 13.20 2.65 -41.21
N ALA A 9 14.52 2.64 -41.02
CA ALA A 9 15.20 1.66 -40.17
C ALA A 9 14.71 1.69 -38.72
N LYS A 10 14.50 2.89 -38.15
CA LYS A 10 13.94 3.04 -36.78
C LYS A 10 12.51 2.51 -36.68
N LYS A 11 11.65 2.79 -37.67
CA LYS A 11 10.28 2.26 -37.72
C LYS A 11 10.28 0.73 -37.80
N GLU A 12 11.12 0.17 -38.65
CA GLU A 12 11.23 -1.27 -38.82
C GLU A 12 11.73 -1.96 -37.55
N ALA A 13 12.73 -1.39 -36.88
CA ALA A 13 13.20 -1.89 -35.60
C ALA A 13 12.08 -1.89 -34.54
N PHE A 14 11.26 -0.83 -34.49
CA PHE A 14 10.13 -0.75 -33.56
C PHE A 14 9.04 -1.78 -33.88
N ARG A 15 8.71 -2.00 -35.16
CA ARG A 15 7.77 -3.06 -35.56
C ARG A 15 8.25 -4.44 -35.12
N LYS A 16 9.52 -4.77 -35.41
CA LYS A 16 10.13 -6.04 -34.98
C LYS A 16 10.13 -6.21 -33.46
N TYR A 17 10.33 -5.13 -32.72
CA TYR A 17 10.22 -5.15 -31.26
C TYR A 17 8.80 -5.49 -30.80
N LEU A 18 7.77 -4.86 -31.36
CA LEU A 18 6.39 -5.17 -31.01
C LEU A 18 6.00 -6.61 -31.38
N GLU A 19 6.45 -7.10 -32.52
CA GLU A 19 6.23 -8.47 -32.98
C GLU A 19 6.93 -9.49 -32.08
N SER A 20 8.22 -9.29 -31.78
CA SER A 20 9.01 -10.22 -30.98
C SER A 20 8.57 -10.30 -29.52
N ASN A 21 8.00 -9.22 -28.98
CA ASN A 21 7.43 -9.18 -27.63
C ASN A 21 5.95 -9.60 -27.61
N GLY A 22 5.38 -10.05 -28.73
CA GLY A 22 4.00 -10.54 -28.80
C GLY A 22 2.92 -9.46 -28.65
N VAL A 23 3.29 -8.18 -28.69
CA VAL A 23 2.35 -7.06 -28.54
C VAL A 23 1.33 -7.05 -29.67
N VAL A 24 1.78 -7.28 -30.91
CA VAL A 24 0.91 -7.34 -32.09
C VAL A 24 -0.10 -8.49 -31.99
N ASP A 25 0.35 -9.67 -31.55
CA ASP A 25 -0.51 -10.84 -31.36
C ASP A 25 -1.54 -10.62 -30.26
N ALA A 26 -1.14 -10.05 -29.13
CA ALA A 26 -2.05 -9.70 -28.04
C ALA A 26 -3.14 -8.72 -28.49
N PHE A 27 -2.76 -7.62 -29.15
CA PHE A 27 -3.74 -6.67 -29.69
C PHE A 27 -4.66 -7.31 -30.72
N THR A 28 -4.11 -8.15 -31.61
CA THR A 28 -4.90 -8.85 -32.63
C THR A 28 -5.95 -9.74 -31.97
N LYS A 29 -5.57 -10.54 -30.97
CA LYS A 29 -6.51 -11.41 -30.23
C LYS A 29 -7.61 -10.62 -29.54
N VAL A 30 -7.29 -9.48 -28.93
CA VAL A 30 -8.28 -8.62 -28.28
C VAL A 30 -9.25 -8.00 -29.30
N LEU A 31 -8.74 -7.52 -30.44
CA LEU A 31 -9.56 -6.95 -31.51
C LEU A 31 -10.46 -8.01 -32.16
N VAL A 32 -9.95 -9.22 -32.38
CA VAL A 32 -10.76 -10.36 -32.85
C VAL A 32 -11.86 -10.66 -31.85
N ALA A 33 -11.54 -10.75 -30.56
CA ALA A 33 -12.55 -11.02 -29.54
C ALA A 33 -13.62 -9.92 -29.44
N LEU A 34 -13.25 -8.65 -29.66
CA LEU A 34 -14.20 -7.53 -29.74
C LEU A 34 -15.07 -7.63 -31.01
N TYR A 35 -14.50 -8.05 -32.13
CA TYR A 35 -15.22 -8.26 -33.38
C TYR A 35 -16.23 -9.40 -33.26
N GLU A 36 -15.86 -10.50 -32.59
CA GLU A 36 -16.69 -11.69 -32.38
C GLU A 36 -17.80 -11.51 -31.34
N GLN A 37 -17.78 -10.43 -30.53
CA GLN A 37 -18.91 -10.14 -29.63
C GLN A 37 -20.20 -9.96 -30.43
N ASN A 38 -21.19 -10.82 -30.14
CA ASN A 38 -22.55 -10.77 -30.71
C ASN A 38 -23.22 -9.43 -30.37
N ASP A 39 -23.16 -9.03 -29.10
CA ASP A 39 -23.57 -7.70 -28.63
C ASP A 39 -22.34 -6.84 -28.38
N LYS A 40 -22.23 -5.72 -29.11
CA LYS A 40 -21.08 -4.82 -28.93
C LYS A 40 -21.12 -4.19 -27.54
N PRO A 41 -20.00 -4.19 -26.80
CA PRO A 41 -19.96 -3.55 -25.49
C PRO A 41 -20.26 -2.05 -25.66
N SER A 42 -20.95 -1.48 -24.67
CA SER A 42 -21.23 -0.04 -24.60
C SER A 42 -19.95 0.81 -24.65
N SER A 43 -18.86 0.28 -24.09
CA SER A 43 -17.52 0.86 -24.17
C SER A 43 -16.51 -0.15 -24.75
N ALA A 44 -16.17 0.02 -26.03
CA ALA A 44 -15.12 -0.78 -26.67
C ALA A 44 -13.74 -0.56 -26.03
N LEU A 45 -13.47 0.65 -25.56
CA LEU A 45 -12.19 0.98 -24.92
C LEU A 45 -12.03 0.25 -23.59
N GLU A 46 -13.07 0.22 -22.77
CA GLU A 46 -13.03 -0.49 -21.48
C GLU A 46 -12.89 -2.00 -21.69
N PHE A 47 -13.59 -2.55 -22.68
CA PHE A 47 -13.42 -3.96 -23.06
C PHE A 47 -11.97 -4.28 -23.43
N ILE A 48 -11.32 -3.43 -24.24
CA ILE A 48 -9.91 -3.63 -24.62
C ILE A 48 -9.00 -3.55 -23.39
N GLN A 49 -9.20 -2.54 -22.53
CA GLN A 49 -8.40 -2.37 -21.30
C GLN A 49 -8.50 -3.60 -20.40
N GLN A 50 -9.71 -4.07 -20.12
CA GLN A 50 -9.95 -5.27 -19.30
C GLN A 50 -9.31 -6.52 -19.92
N ARG A 51 -9.44 -6.70 -21.24
CA ARG A 51 -8.86 -7.87 -21.93
C ARG A 51 -7.34 -7.86 -22.00
N LEU A 52 -6.72 -6.70 -21.85
CA LEU A 52 -5.26 -6.54 -21.70
C LEU A 52 -4.80 -6.61 -20.23
N GLY A 53 -5.71 -6.85 -19.28
CA GLY A 53 -5.42 -6.97 -17.85
C GLY A 53 -5.37 -5.63 -17.11
N GLY A 54 -5.85 -4.55 -17.71
CA GLY A 54 -6.06 -3.27 -17.01
C GLY A 54 -7.30 -3.32 -16.11
N PRO A 55 -7.30 -2.62 -14.97
CA PRO A 55 -8.49 -2.52 -14.13
C PRO A 55 -9.59 -1.76 -14.86
N SER A 56 -10.84 -2.13 -14.60
CA SER A 56 -11.99 -1.30 -14.95
C SER A 56 -11.99 0.01 -14.17
N VAL A 57 -12.76 0.99 -14.65
CA VAL A 57 -12.92 2.28 -13.96
C VAL A 57 -13.47 2.06 -12.54
N ALA A 58 -14.48 1.20 -12.41
CA ALA A 58 -15.09 0.88 -11.12
C ALA A 58 -14.11 0.19 -10.16
N GLU A 59 -13.28 -0.74 -10.64
CA GLU A 59 -12.25 -1.38 -9.80
C GLU A 59 -11.19 -0.38 -9.35
N TYR A 60 -10.79 0.54 -10.25
CA TYR A 60 -9.83 1.59 -9.93
C TYR A 60 -10.37 2.56 -8.88
N GLU A 61 -11.61 3.02 -9.03
CA GLU A 61 -12.28 3.88 -8.04
C GLU A 61 -12.44 3.19 -6.69
N LYS A 62 -12.85 1.91 -6.70
CA LYS A 62 -12.94 1.10 -5.48
C LYS A 62 -11.59 1.00 -4.77
N LEU A 63 -10.52 0.74 -5.52
CA LEU A 63 -9.17 0.65 -4.97
C LEU A 63 -8.71 1.99 -4.38
N GLN A 64 -9.03 3.11 -5.02
CA GLN A 64 -8.73 4.44 -4.47
C GLN A 64 -9.47 4.69 -3.15
N SER A 65 -10.74 4.31 -3.07
CA SER A 65 -11.52 4.41 -1.83
C SER A 65 -10.92 3.57 -0.71
N GLU A 66 -10.53 2.33 -1.00
CA GLU A 66 -9.90 1.44 -0.01
C GLU A 66 -8.57 2.00 0.49
N VAL A 67 -7.76 2.57 -0.39
CA VAL A 67 -6.50 3.23 -0.01
C VAL A 67 -6.76 4.43 0.91
N ALA A 68 -7.80 5.24 0.62
CA ALA A 68 -8.18 6.36 1.47
C ALA A 68 -8.65 5.89 2.85
N ASP A 69 -9.52 4.89 2.91
CA ASP A 69 -10.05 4.33 4.15
C ASP A 69 -8.95 3.70 5.01
N LEU A 70 -8.02 2.96 4.39
CA LEU A 70 -6.87 2.40 5.08
C LEU A 70 -5.96 3.48 5.64
N ARG A 71 -5.80 4.60 4.91
CA ARG A 71 -5.01 5.73 5.38
C ARG A 71 -5.60 6.36 6.64
N VAL A 72 -6.92 6.60 6.63
CA VAL A 72 -7.63 7.13 7.81
C VAL A 72 -7.44 6.21 9.01
N LYS A 73 -7.69 4.90 8.86
CA LYS A 73 -7.51 3.91 9.93
C LYS A 73 -6.08 3.86 10.46
N TYR A 74 -5.10 3.95 9.56
CA TYR A 74 -3.69 3.96 9.94
C TYR A 74 -3.36 5.19 10.78
N ASP A 75 -3.81 6.37 10.38
CA ASP A 75 -3.54 7.63 11.08
C ASP A 75 -4.24 7.65 12.47
N GLU A 76 -5.47 7.14 12.57
CA GLU A 76 -6.21 6.98 13.84
C GLU A 76 -5.49 6.01 14.80
N LEU A 77 -5.09 4.84 14.29
CA LEU A 77 -4.37 3.85 15.07
C LEU A 77 -3.02 4.39 15.55
N LEU A 78 -2.31 5.13 14.69
CA LEU A 78 -1.04 5.75 15.03
C LEU A 78 -1.21 6.82 16.12
N SER A 79 -2.27 7.64 16.06
CA SER A 79 -2.58 8.60 17.12
C SER A 79 -2.86 7.91 18.45
N THR A 80 -3.73 6.89 18.43
CA THR A 80 -4.10 6.12 19.63
C THR A 80 -2.88 5.44 20.26
N HIS A 81 -2.02 4.85 19.43
CA HIS A 81 -0.77 4.24 19.88
C HIS A 81 0.15 5.27 20.54
N LYS A 82 0.30 6.46 19.93
CA LYS A 82 1.13 7.53 20.49
C LYS A 82 0.60 8.02 21.84
N GLU A 83 -0.72 8.21 21.97
CA GLU A 83 -1.37 8.59 23.22
C GLU A 83 -1.16 7.53 24.30
N THR A 84 -1.43 6.27 23.98
CA THR A 84 -1.24 5.13 24.91
C THR A 84 0.21 5.02 25.38
N CYS A 85 1.20 5.17 24.48
CA CYS A 85 2.61 5.16 24.86
C CYS A 85 2.96 6.30 25.83
N LYS A 86 2.43 7.49 25.59
CA LYS A 86 2.64 8.67 26.46
C LYS A 86 2.06 8.43 27.86
N GLU A 87 0.83 7.93 27.94
CA GLU A 87 0.17 7.59 29.21
C GLU A 87 0.95 6.52 29.99
N LEU A 88 1.45 5.47 29.31
CA LEU A 88 2.27 4.44 29.93
C LEU A 88 3.59 4.99 30.48
N GLU A 89 4.22 5.93 29.77
CA GLU A 89 5.46 6.57 30.23
C GLU A 89 5.22 7.46 31.46
N GLU A 90 4.11 8.20 31.48
CA GLU A 90 3.69 9.02 32.62
C GLU A 90 3.37 8.17 33.86
N LEU A 91 2.67 7.04 33.68
CA LEU A 91 2.38 6.07 34.74
C LEU A 91 3.65 5.40 35.28
N LYS A 92 4.57 4.97 34.40
CA LYS A 92 5.86 4.41 34.83
C LYS A 92 6.70 5.42 35.61
N SER A 93 6.73 6.66 35.16
CA SER A 93 7.45 7.75 35.84
C SER A 93 6.87 8.03 37.22
N SER A 94 5.54 8.04 37.35
CA SER A 94 4.86 8.23 38.64
C SER A 94 5.05 7.04 39.60
N HIS A 95 5.09 5.80 39.07
CA HIS A 95 5.32 4.60 39.89
C HIS A 95 6.76 4.52 40.43
N ASN A 96 7.74 5.00 39.67
CA ASN A 96 9.15 5.00 40.10
C ASN A 96 9.41 5.98 41.27
N VAL A 97 8.61 7.05 41.39
CA VAL A 97 8.66 7.99 42.53
C VAL A 97 8.03 7.39 43.79
N ALA A 98 6.95 6.63 43.67
CA ALA A 98 6.29 5.99 44.81
C ALA A 98 7.13 4.86 45.45
N VAL A 99 7.86 4.08 44.65
CA VAL A 99 8.71 2.97 45.14
C VAL A 99 10.01 3.46 45.81
N SER A 100 10.52 4.66 45.48
CA SER A 100 11.65 5.27 46.21
C SER A 100 11.24 5.85 47.58
N SER A 101 9.96 6.16 47.80
CA SER A 101 9.50 6.79 49.05
C SER A 101 9.11 5.79 50.16
N THR A 102 9.10 4.48 49.89
CA THR A 102 8.70 3.44 50.86
C THR A 102 9.85 2.53 51.30
N ARG A 103 11.08 3.07 51.39
CA ARG A 103 12.24 2.30 51.87
C ARG A 103 12.97 2.89 53.08
N ASP A 104 12.41 3.94 53.69
CA ASP A 104 12.89 4.48 54.97
C ASP A 104 11.74 4.49 55.96
N THR A 105 11.67 3.46 56.82
CA THR A 105 11.13 3.45 58.20
C THR A 105 10.83 1.99 58.59
N THR A 106 11.11 1.66 59.86
CA THR A 106 11.14 0.32 60.52
C THR A 106 12.46 -0.44 60.31
N ASP A 107 13.30 -0.71 61.30
CA ASP A 107 13.28 -0.41 62.74
C ASP A 107 14.73 -0.46 63.22
N GLY A 108 15.14 0.52 64.01
CA GLY A 108 16.37 0.50 64.79
C GLY A 108 16.08 1.05 66.18
N GLU A 109 16.13 0.17 67.19
CA GLU A 109 16.30 0.37 68.65
C GLU A 109 15.90 -0.98 69.28
N ASP A 110 16.82 -1.93 69.52
CA ASP A 110 17.89 -2.01 70.54
C ASP A 110 17.38 -2.17 71.99
N ASP A 111 17.87 -3.25 72.61
CA ASP A 111 17.94 -3.61 74.04
C ASP A 111 16.70 -3.58 74.96
N ASN A 112 16.39 -4.73 75.61
CA ASN A 112 16.66 -4.91 77.05
C ASN A 112 16.46 -6.37 77.56
N ASP A 113 17.58 -6.95 78.02
CA ASP A 113 17.86 -7.67 79.28
C ASP A 113 16.72 -8.34 80.12
N LYS A 114 17.02 -9.60 80.55
CA LYS A 114 16.49 -10.39 81.70
C LYS A 114 15.00 -10.77 81.69
N LEU A 115 14.58 -11.99 82.05
CA LEU A 115 15.03 -12.93 83.09
C LEU A 115 14.46 -14.32 82.80
#